data_AF-A0AAU9Y259-F1
#
_entry.id   AF-A0AAU9Y259-F1
#
_cell.length_a   1.000
_cell.length_b   1.000
_cell.length_c   1.000
_cell.angle_alpha   90.00
_cell.angle_beta   90.00
_cell.angle_gamma   90.00
#
_symmetry.space_group_name_H-M   'P 1'
#
loop_
_entity.id
_entity.type
_entity.pdbx_description
1 polymer ?
#
loop_
_entity_poly.entity_id
_entity_poly.type
_entity_poly.pdbx_seq_one_letter_code
_entity_poly.pdbx_strand_id
1 'polypeptide(L)'
;MLQSLSAIRRKINYGLCLMKDVQFEQTRKALQSKQRDLKRKGMSNKPNASAALSEEDIQVLFEKDLLGSSTVEALLNKVWFNNTIPFGLLGRKEHREMCSRGDVKLCQNFNVAGVPRIQ
;
A
#
# COMPACT_ATOMS: atom_id res chain seq x y z
N MET A 1 11.69 -0.62 9.37
CA MET A 1 12.66 -1.07 10.40
C MET A 1 13.78 -0.05 10.64
N LEU A 2 14.56 0.35 9.63
CA LEU A 2 15.62 1.37 9.83
C LEU A 2 15.07 2.80 10.04
N GLN A 3 13.99 3.15 9.33
CA GLN A 3 13.28 4.43 9.50
C GLN A 3 12.54 4.54 10.85
N SER A 4 12.04 3.42 11.37
CA SER A 4 11.40 3.39 12.70
C SER A 4 12.42 3.50 13.83
N LEU A 5 13.59 2.88 13.69
CA LEU A 5 14.70 3.03 14.64
C LEU A 5 15.26 4.46 14.67
N SER A 6 15.33 5.15 13.53
CA SER A 6 15.78 6.54 13.48
C SER A 6 14.77 7.51 14.12
N ALA A 7 13.47 7.24 14.01
CA ALA A 7 12.42 8.03 14.65
C ALA A 7 12.42 7.89 16.18
N ILE A 8 12.56 6.65 16.69
CA ILE A 8 12.63 6.39 18.14
C ILE A 8 13.81 7.12 18.79
N ARG A 9 14.96 7.18 18.10
CA ARG A 9 16.17 7.80 18.65
C ARG A 9 16.21 9.32 18.54
N ARG A 10 15.45 9.98 17.65
CA ARG A 10 15.30 11.45 17.66
C ARG A 10 14.67 11.98 18.96
N LYS A 11 13.94 11.12 19.68
CA LYS A 11 13.35 11.44 20.98
C LYS A 11 14.39 11.48 22.12
N ILE A 12 15.59 10.95 21.87
CA ILE A 12 16.69 10.88 22.83
C ILE A 12 17.82 11.74 22.24
N ASN A 13 18.06 12.91 22.86
CA ASN A 13 18.90 14.01 22.35
C ASN A 13 20.39 13.64 22.24
N TYR A 14 20.75 12.75 21.32
CA TYR A 14 22.11 12.52 20.89
C TYR A 14 22.25 13.19 19.53
N GLY A 15 23.07 14.24 19.44
CA GLY A 15 23.37 14.99 18.22
C GLY A 15 24.05 14.18 17.10
N LEU A 16 23.96 12.85 17.17
CA LEU A 16 24.49 11.90 16.20
C LEU A 16 23.39 10.98 15.65
N CYS A 17 23.27 10.90 14.33
CA CYS A 17 22.32 10.10 13.58
C CYS A 17 22.92 8.76 13.10
N LEU A 18 22.39 7.63 13.60
CA LEU A 18 22.77 6.26 13.18
C LEU A 18 22.73 6.04 11.66
N MET A 19 21.83 6.74 10.96
CA MET A 19 21.60 6.54 9.53
C MET A 19 22.55 7.36 8.65
N LYS A 20 23.07 8.47 9.16
CA LYS A 20 23.82 9.46 8.36
C LYS A 20 25.28 9.56 8.78
N ASP A 21 25.56 9.46 10.07
CA ASP A 21 26.88 9.81 10.56
C ASP A 21 27.88 8.71 10.29
N VAL A 22 29.10 9.14 9.99
CA VAL A 22 30.24 8.26 9.68
C VAL A 22 30.59 7.33 10.84
N GLN A 23 30.38 7.78 12.09
CA GLN A 23 30.65 7.02 13.32
C GLN A 23 29.90 5.68 13.38
N PHE A 24 28.79 5.56 12.64
CA PHE A 24 27.98 4.33 12.61
C PHE A 24 28.12 3.54 11.32
N GLU A 25 29.10 3.85 10.46
CA GLU A 25 29.26 3.16 9.17
C GLU A 25 29.52 1.65 9.36
N GLN A 26 30.40 1.29 10.28
CA GLN A 26 30.69 -0.11 10.59
C GLN A 26 29.45 -0.83 11.13
N THR A 27 28.68 -0.18 12.01
CA THR A 27 27.41 -0.72 12.54
C THR A 27 26.39 -0.95 11.43
N ARG A 28 26.26 -0.02 10.47
CA ARG A 28 25.39 -0.18 9.30
C ARG A 28 25.82 -1.35 8.42
N LYS A 29 27.13 -1.50 8.16
CA LYS A 29 27.67 -2.64 7.39
C LYS A 29 27.41 -3.98 8.08
N ALA A 30 27.64 -4.06 9.38
CA ALA A 30 27.36 -5.26 10.17
C ALA A 30 25.86 -5.63 10.15
N LEU A 31 24.99 -4.63 10.32
CA LEU A 31 23.54 -4.81 10.28
C LEU A 31 23.05 -5.29 8.91
N GLN A 32 23.56 -4.70 7.82
CA GLN A 32 23.26 -5.13 6.46
C GLN A 32 23.74 -6.56 6.20
N SER A 33 24.92 -6.93 6.72
CA SER A 33 25.41 -8.31 6.59
C SER A 33 24.48 -9.30 7.28
N LYS A 34 24.09 -9.02 8.54
CA LYS A 34 23.12 -9.85 9.27
C LYS A 34 21.77 -9.93 8.57
N GLN A 35 21.29 -8.82 8.01
CA GLN A 35 20.04 -8.82 7.24
C GLN A 35 20.13 -9.73 6.00
N ARG A 36 21.26 -9.73 5.28
CA ARG A 36 21.48 -10.63 4.13
C ARG A 36 21.54 -12.09 4.57
N ASP A 37 22.21 -12.39 5.68
CA ASP A 37 22.30 -13.74 6.21
C ASP A 37 20.92 -14.28 6.63
N LEU A 38 20.12 -13.45 7.31
CA LEU A 38 18.75 -13.81 7.69
C LEU A 38 17.86 -14.05 6.47
N LYS A 39 18.00 -13.23 5.41
CA LYS A 39 17.30 -13.46 4.13
C LYS A 39 17.71 -14.78 3.49
N ARG A 40 19.01 -15.11 3.47
CA ARG A 40 19.53 -16.39 2.94
C ARG A 40 19.00 -17.60 3.71
N LYS A 41 18.87 -17.47 5.03
CA LYS A 41 18.31 -18.50 5.91
C LYS A 41 16.77 -18.60 5.84
N GLY A 42 16.11 -17.84 4.97
CA GLY A 42 14.65 -17.81 4.88
C GLY A 42 13.94 -17.08 6.03
N MET A 43 14.68 -16.59 7.02
CA MET A 43 14.18 -15.84 8.20
C MET A 43 13.93 -14.35 7.89
N SER A 44 13.70 -14.03 6.62
CA SER A 44 13.13 -12.73 6.25
C SER A 44 11.67 -12.68 6.71
N ASN A 45 11.03 -11.50 6.67
CA ASN A 45 9.59 -11.33 6.93
C ASN A 45 8.67 -12.02 5.89
N LYS A 46 9.15 -13.05 5.18
CA LYS A 46 8.39 -13.85 4.21
C LYS A 46 7.15 -14.53 4.79
N PRO A 47 7.11 -15.08 6.03
CA PRO A 47 5.90 -15.70 6.54
C PRO A 47 4.79 -14.69 6.90
N ASN A 48 5.14 -13.41 7.09
CA ASN A 48 4.19 -12.33 7.36
C ASN A 48 4.00 -11.43 6.12
N ALA A 49 4.34 -11.92 4.93
CA ALA A 49 4.05 -11.21 3.70
C ALA A 49 2.53 -11.12 3.56
N SER A 50 2.00 -9.93 3.30
CA SER A 50 0.58 -9.77 3.00
C SER A 50 0.26 -10.62 1.78
N ALA A 51 -0.69 -11.55 1.92
CA ALA A 51 -1.29 -12.21 0.78
C ALA A 51 -2.10 -11.18 -0.02
N ALA A 52 -2.18 -11.39 -1.33
CA ALA A 52 -3.16 -10.67 -2.14
C ALA A 52 -4.57 -11.14 -1.74
N LEU A 53 -5.54 -10.24 -1.76
CA LEU A 53 -6.95 -10.61 -1.60
C LEU A 53 -7.35 -11.54 -2.74
N SER A 54 -7.99 -12.66 -2.40
CA SER A 54 -8.59 -13.53 -3.41
C SER A 54 -9.96 -13.00 -3.84
N GLU A 55 -10.49 -13.51 -4.94
CA GLU A 55 -11.84 -13.13 -5.40
C GLU A 55 -12.90 -13.55 -4.36
N GLU A 56 -12.68 -14.67 -3.68
CA GLU A 56 -13.55 -15.17 -2.62
C GLU A 56 -13.55 -14.21 -1.42
N ASP A 57 -12.38 -13.65 -1.05
CA ASP A 57 -12.30 -12.64 0.01
C ASP A 57 -13.10 -11.37 -0.36
N ILE A 58 -13.01 -10.93 -1.62
CA ILE A 58 -13.74 -9.76 -2.12
C ILE A 58 -15.24 -10.01 -2.08
N GLN A 59 -15.68 -11.20 -2.51
CA GLN A 59 -17.07 -11.60 -2.48
C GLN A 59 -17.63 -11.57 -1.05
N VAL A 60 -16.88 -12.07 -0.07
CA VAL A 60 -17.26 -12.01 1.36
C VAL A 60 -17.41 -10.55 1.85
N LEU A 61 -16.60 -9.61 1.36
CA LEU A 61 -16.74 -8.20 1.72
C LEU A 61 -18.03 -7.57 1.17
N PHE A 62 -18.48 -7.99 -0.02
CA PHE A 62 -19.76 -7.58 -0.57
C PHE A 62 -20.94 -8.21 0.20
N GLU A 63 -20.85 -9.50 0.53
CA GLU A 63 -21.89 -10.21 1.30
C GLU A 63 -22.08 -9.64 2.71
N LYS A 64 -21.00 -9.13 3.32
CA LYS A 64 -21.03 -8.52 4.65
C LYS A 64 -21.41 -7.04 4.65
N ASP A 65 -21.82 -6.48 3.52
CA ASP A 65 -22.14 -5.05 3.36
C ASP A 65 -20.96 -4.12 3.74
N LEU A 66 -19.72 -4.62 3.68
CA LEU A 66 -18.52 -3.80 3.90
C LEU A 66 -18.13 -3.04 2.63
N LEU A 67 -18.44 -3.63 1.47
CA LEU A 67 -18.37 -3.00 0.16
C LEU A 67 -19.78 -3.05 -0.43
N GLY A 68 -20.32 -1.91 -0.84
CA GLY A 68 -21.69 -1.90 -1.34
C GLY A 68 -22.24 -0.50 -1.54
N SER A 69 -23.56 -0.43 -1.64
CA SER A 69 -24.33 0.82 -1.67
C SER A 69 -25.41 0.86 -0.60
N SER A 70 -25.41 -0.11 0.33
CA SER A 70 -26.38 -0.26 1.41
C SER A 70 -26.22 0.82 2.48
N THR A 71 -24.99 1.19 2.79
CA THR A 71 -24.67 2.29 3.73
C THR A 71 -23.68 3.28 3.12
N VAL A 72 -23.64 4.50 3.67
CA VAL A 72 -22.67 5.53 3.25
C VAL A 72 -21.24 5.05 3.49
N GLU A 73 -21.00 4.30 4.57
CA GLU A 73 -19.69 3.71 4.87
C GLU A 73 -19.30 2.63 3.87
N ALA A 74 -20.22 1.71 3.56
CA ALA A 74 -20.00 0.66 2.55
C ALA A 74 -19.70 1.25 1.17
N LEU A 75 -20.38 2.35 0.83
CA LEU A 75 -20.16 3.08 -0.42
C LEU A 75 -18.78 3.75 -0.44
N LEU A 76 -18.40 4.41 0.65
CA LEU A 76 -17.09 5.04 0.77
C LEU A 76 -15.96 4.01 0.69
N ASN A 77 -16.12 2.87 1.37
CA ASN A 77 -15.19 1.75 1.34
C ASN A 77 -15.07 1.18 -0.08
N LYS A 78 -16.18 1.03 -0.80
CA LYS A 78 -16.21 0.59 -2.20
C LYS A 78 -15.45 1.53 -3.12
N VAL A 79 -15.64 2.85 -2.98
CA VAL A 79 -14.88 3.84 -3.76
C VAL A 79 -13.38 3.74 -3.46
N TRP A 80 -13.01 3.66 -2.18
CA TRP A 80 -11.61 3.49 -1.79
C TRP A 80 -11.00 2.20 -2.36
N PHE A 81 -11.72 1.08 -2.27
CA PHE A 81 -11.29 -0.21 -2.76
C PHE A 81 -11.08 -0.21 -4.28
N ASN A 82 -12.04 0.33 -5.04
CA ASN A 82 -11.98 0.41 -6.49
C ASN A 82 -10.86 1.31 -7.02
N ASN A 83 -10.43 2.29 -6.23
CA ASN A 83 -9.28 3.12 -6.58
C ASN A 83 -7.96 2.45 -6.16
N THR A 84 -7.94 1.75 -5.04
CA THR A 84 -6.71 1.19 -4.47
C THR A 84 -6.22 -0.03 -5.23
N ILE A 85 -7.11 -0.96 -5.57
CA ILE A 85 -6.71 -2.24 -6.17
C ILE A 85 -6.14 -2.08 -7.59
N PRO A 86 -6.79 -1.35 -8.53
CA PRO A 86 -6.28 -1.24 -9.90
C PRO A 86 -5.06 -0.32 -10.03
N PHE A 87 -5.00 0.76 -9.22
CA PHE A 87 -3.93 1.76 -9.31
C PHE A 87 -2.80 1.54 -8.31
N GLY A 88 -2.93 0.57 -7.39
CA GLY A 88 -1.91 0.28 -6.37
C GLY A 88 -1.68 1.40 -5.35
N LEU A 89 -2.71 2.21 -5.08
CA LEU A 89 -2.61 3.39 -4.21
C LEU A 89 -2.65 2.99 -2.74
N LEU A 90 -1.48 2.75 -2.15
CA LEU A 90 -1.36 2.28 -0.76
C LEU A 90 -1.19 3.44 0.25
N GLY A 91 -0.92 4.66 -0.22
CA GLY A 91 -0.68 5.84 0.62
C GLY A 91 -1.92 6.72 0.84
N ARG A 92 -2.14 7.16 2.09
CA ARG A 92 -3.18 8.16 2.44
C ARG A 92 -3.04 9.45 1.64
N LYS A 93 -1.80 9.85 1.34
CA LYS A 93 -1.50 11.06 0.57
C LYS A 93 -1.91 10.89 -0.89
N GLU A 94 -1.53 9.77 -1.50
CA GLU A 94 -1.83 9.42 -2.89
C GLU A 94 -3.36 9.37 -3.12
N HIS A 95 -4.11 8.78 -2.20
CA HIS A 95 -5.57 8.71 -2.31
C HIS A 95 -6.26 10.09 -2.13
N ARG A 96 -5.65 11.03 -1.41
CA ARG A 96 -6.19 12.39 -1.23
C ARG A 96 -5.88 13.30 -2.40
N GLU A 97 -4.72 13.07 -3.04
CA GLU A 97 -4.23 13.88 -4.15
C GLU A 97 -4.78 13.40 -5.49
N MET A 98 -5.24 12.14 -5.58
CA MET A 98 -5.91 11.62 -6.75
C MET A 98 -7.20 12.40 -7.04
N CYS A 99 -7.15 13.21 -8.10
CA CYS A 99 -8.28 13.97 -8.59
C CYS A 99 -9.02 13.16 -9.65
N SER A 100 -10.16 12.58 -9.29
CA SER A 100 -10.99 11.76 -10.19
C SER A 100 -11.43 12.47 -11.48
N ARG A 101 -11.34 13.81 -11.52
CA ARG A 101 -11.67 14.64 -12.69
C ARG A 101 -10.48 14.97 -13.60
N GLY A 102 -9.25 14.85 -13.14
CA GLY A 102 -8.05 15.29 -13.87
C GLY A 102 -7.09 14.15 -14.21
N ASP A 103 -6.91 13.22 -13.27
CA ASP A 103 -5.89 12.16 -13.37
C ASP A 103 -6.44 10.88 -14.01
N VAL A 104 -7.76 10.69 -13.98
CA VAL A 104 -8.45 9.51 -14.52
C VAL A 104 -9.30 9.94 -15.70
N LYS A 105 -9.05 9.33 -16.87
CA LYS A 105 -9.86 9.52 -18.07
C LYS A 105 -10.63 8.25 -18.36
N LEU A 106 -11.95 8.37 -18.51
CA LEU A 106 -12.78 7.28 -18.98
C LEU A 106 -12.51 7.06 -20.47
N CYS A 107 -11.85 5.96 -20.82
CA CYS A 107 -11.73 5.56 -22.22
C CYS A 107 -13.08 4.98 -22.68
N GLN A 108 -13.79 5.68 -23.57
CA GLN A 108 -15.12 5.27 -24.07
C GLN A 108 -15.07 4.15 -25.14
N ASN A 109 -13.94 3.46 -25.31
CA ASN A 109 -13.76 2.49 -26.37
C ASN A 109 -14.20 1.09 -25.93
N PHE A 110 -15.47 0.93 -25.59
CA PHE A 110 -16.13 -0.37 -25.62
C PHE A 110 -17.00 -0.41 -26.87
N ASN A 111 -16.37 -0.62 -28.03
CA ASN A 111 -17.08 -1.19 -29.17
C ASN A 111 -17.36 -2.66 -28.83
N VAL A 112 -18.31 -2.91 -27.93
CA VAL A 112 -19.03 -4.17 -27.94
C VAL A 112 -19.88 -4.08 -29.20
N ALA A 113 -19.51 -4.85 -30.21
CA ALA A 113 -20.31 -5.00 -31.41
C ALA A 113 -21.74 -5.38 -31.00
N GLY A 114 -22.68 -4.42 -31.06
CA GLY A 114 -24.11 -4.71 -30.99
C GLY A 114 -24.98 -3.99 -29.96
N VAL A 115 -24.49 -3.01 -29.17
CA VAL A 115 -25.40 -2.26 -28.27
C VAL A 115 -25.49 -0.78 -28.70
N PRO A 116 -26.63 -0.32 -29.26
CA PRO A 116 -26.77 1.07 -29.65
C PRO A 116 -26.92 1.99 -28.43
N ARG A 117 -26.28 3.15 -28.54
CA ARG A 117 -26.25 4.23 -27.56
C ARG A 117 -27.63 4.87 -27.46
N ILE A 118 -28.25 4.83 -26.28
CA ILE A 118 -29.48 5.59 -26.00
C ILE A 118 -29.06 7.06 -25.75
N GLN A 119 -29.68 7.98 -26.49
CA GLN A 119 -29.49 9.43 -26.38
C GLN A 119 -30.08 9.98 -25.07
#